data_AF-G0ZJD3-F1
#
_entry.id   AF-G0ZJD3-F1
#
_cell.length_a   1.000
_cell.length_b   1.000
_cell.length_c   1.000
_cell.angle_alpha   90.00
_cell.angle_beta   90.00
_cell.angle_gamma   90.00
#
_symmetry.space_group_name_H-M   'P 1'
#
loop_
_entity.id
_entity.type
_entity.pdbx_description
1 polymer ?
#
loop_
_entity_poly.entity_id
_entity_poly.type
_entity_poly.pdbx_seq_one_letter_code
_entity_poly.pdbx_strand_id
1 'polypeptide(L)'
;TIEESGEHIVAGAGELHLEICLKDLEEDHACIPLKKTDPVVSYRETVGAESTELCLSKSPNKHNRLYMKAMPMPDGLAADIEDGKVTPRDDPKARKTFLCENYHFDATDAMKIWTFGPESTGANILVDVTKGVQYLNEIKDSCVAGFQWATKEGV
;
A
#
# COMPACT_ATOMS: atom_id res chain seq x y z
N THR A 1 10.03 -8.95 -11.98
CA THR A 1 10.08 -7.46 -11.96
C THR A 1 11.52 -7.02 -12.13
N ILE A 2 11.79 -5.86 -12.72
CA ILE A 2 13.14 -5.29 -12.80
C ILE A 2 13.30 -4.33 -11.64
N GLU A 3 14.28 -4.57 -10.78
CA GLU A 3 14.67 -3.68 -9.69
C GLU A 3 15.44 -2.47 -10.23
N GLU A 4 15.49 -1.35 -9.48
CA GLU A 4 16.32 -0.20 -9.86
C GLU A 4 17.82 -0.55 -9.93
N SER A 5 18.25 -1.63 -9.26
CA SER A 5 19.59 -2.22 -9.36
C SER A 5 19.89 -2.83 -10.74
N GLY A 6 18.86 -3.02 -11.58
CA GLY A 6 18.96 -3.75 -12.85
C GLY A 6 18.83 -5.26 -12.72
N GLU A 7 18.50 -5.78 -11.52
CA GLU A 7 18.29 -7.19 -11.28
C GLU A 7 16.90 -7.65 -11.75
N HIS A 8 16.84 -8.89 -12.26
CA HIS A 8 15.60 -9.52 -12.68
C HIS A 8 15.08 -10.46 -11.59
N ILE A 9 13.98 -10.07 -10.95
CA ILE A 9 13.36 -10.87 -9.88
C ILE A 9 12.30 -11.80 -10.48
N VAL A 10 12.44 -13.08 -10.15
CA VAL A 10 11.45 -14.14 -10.43
C VAL A 10 10.75 -14.49 -9.12
N ALA A 11 9.43 -14.33 -9.07
CA ALA A 11 8.62 -14.71 -7.93
C ALA A 11 7.98 -16.08 -8.19
N GLY A 12 8.00 -16.95 -7.18
CA GLY A 12 7.40 -18.28 -7.23
C GLY A 12 6.63 -18.59 -5.96
N ALA A 13 5.77 -19.60 -6.03
CA ALA A 13 4.92 -20.02 -4.91
C ALA A 13 5.69 -20.74 -3.79
N GLY A 14 6.93 -21.19 -4.05
CA GLY A 14 7.78 -21.89 -3.11
C GLY A 14 9.11 -22.27 -3.75
N GLU A 15 10.02 -22.82 -2.94
CA GLU A 15 11.39 -23.16 -3.34
C GLU A 15 11.41 -24.14 -4.53
N LEU A 16 10.70 -25.25 -4.44
CA LEU A 16 10.62 -26.24 -5.53
C LEU A 16 10.06 -25.64 -6.82
N HIS A 17 9.09 -24.73 -6.72
CA HIS A 17 8.52 -24.08 -7.90
C HIS A 17 9.56 -23.18 -8.58
N LEU A 18 10.33 -22.41 -7.80
CA LEU A 18 11.43 -21.60 -8.32
C LEU A 18 12.52 -22.46 -8.97
N GLU A 19 12.89 -23.59 -8.35
CA GLU A 19 13.90 -24.50 -8.92
C GLU A 19 13.48 -25.05 -10.29
N ILE A 20 12.24 -25.50 -10.42
CA ILE A 20 11.71 -26.02 -11.69
C ILE A 20 11.66 -24.91 -12.74
N CYS A 21 11.10 -23.74 -12.41
CA CYS A 21 11.01 -22.62 -13.36
C CYS A 21 12.38 -22.11 -13.81
N LEU A 22 13.37 -22.06 -12.93
CA LEU A 22 14.73 -21.64 -13.28
C LEU A 22 15.43 -22.68 -14.15
N LYS A 23 15.18 -23.97 -13.90
CA LYS A 23 15.71 -25.06 -14.72
C LYS A 23 15.15 -25.00 -16.14
N ASP A 24 13.83 -24.86 -16.29
CA ASP A 24 13.18 -24.75 -17.61
C ASP A 24 13.68 -23.48 -18.35
N LEU A 25 13.90 -22.38 -17.63
CA LEU A 25 14.43 -21.16 -18.21
C LEU A 25 15.88 -21.35 -18.73
N GLU A 26 16.72 -22.07 -18.00
CA GLU A 26 18.12 -22.34 -18.34
C GLU A 26 18.26 -23.37 -19.46
N GLU A 27 17.48 -24.46 -19.43
CA GLU A 27 17.62 -25.61 -20.33
C GLU A 27 16.77 -25.50 -21.61
N ASP A 28 15.53 -25.02 -21.53
CA ASP A 28 14.56 -25.10 -22.64
C ASP A 28 14.28 -23.76 -23.33
N HIS A 29 14.40 -22.64 -22.61
CA HIS A 29 14.03 -21.32 -23.13
C HIS A 29 15.21 -20.44 -23.51
N ALA A 30 16.08 -20.14 -22.54
CA ALA A 30 17.21 -19.25 -22.76
C ALA A 30 18.44 -20.01 -23.28
N CYS A 31 18.57 -21.30 -22.96
CA CYS A 31 19.69 -22.16 -23.32
C CYS A 31 21.06 -21.55 -22.95
N ILE A 32 21.11 -20.80 -21.85
CA ILE A 32 22.31 -20.12 -21.35
C ILE A 32 22.43 -20.27 -19.83
N PRO A 33 23.65 -20.40 -19.27
CA PRO A 33 23.83 -20.49 -17.83
C PRO A 33 23.35 -19.23 -17.11
N LEU A 34 22.49 -19.41 -16.09
CA LEU A 34 21.95 -18.30 -15.30
C LEU A 34 22.76 -18.07 -14.04
N LYS A 35 23.06 -16.80 -13.73
CA LYS A 35 23.57 -16.39 -12.42
C LYS A 35 22.38 -16.12 -11.51
N LYS A 36 22.12 -17.03 -10.57
CA LYS A 36 21.05 -16.94 -9.58
C LYS A 36 21.61 -16.77 -8.17
N THR A 37 20.96 -15.93 -7.37
CA THR A 37 21.21 -15.78 -5.93
C THR A 37 20.31 -16.72 -5.14
N ASP A 38 20.58 -16.85 -3.84
CA ASP A 38 19.71 -17.62 -2.94
C ASP A 38 18.29 -17.03 -2.90
N PRO A 39 17.25 -17.88 -2.76
CA PRO A 39 15.87 -17.43 -2.70
C PRO A 39 15.64 -16.55 -1.46
N VAL A 40 14.95 -15.42 -1.67
CA VAL A 40 14.60 -14.47 -0.60
C VAL A 40 13.09 -14.41 -0.46
N VAL A 41 12.62 -14.26 0.79
CA VAL A 41 11.19 -14.10 1.09
C VAL A 41 10.83 -12.62 0.99
N SER A 42 9.67 -12.31 0.41
CA SER A 42 9.16 -10.94 0.40
C SER A 42 8.72 -10.54 1.80
N TYR A 43 9.27 -9.43 2.29
CA TYR A 43 8.86 -8.82 3.54
C TYR A 43 7.72 -7.82 3.31
N ARG A 44 6.95 -7.55 4.37
CA ARG A 44 5.93 -6.52 4.42
C ARG A 44 6.20 -5.63 5.62
N GLU A 45 5.97 -4.34 5.46
CA GLU A 45 6.15 -3.36 6.52
C GLU A 45 4.82 -3.00 7.16
N THR A 46 4.83 -2.70 8.46
CA THR A 46 3.67 -2.21 9.19
C THR A 46 4.10 -1.29 10.33
N VAL A 47 3.17 -0.48 10.80
CA VAL A 47 3.38 0.39 11.97
C VAL A 47 2.88 -0.30 13.23
N GLY A 48 3.69 -0.29 14.30
CA GLY A 48 3.32 -0.93 15.57
C GLY A 48 2.47 -0.08 16.51
N ALA A 49 2.48 1.25 16.33
CA ALA A 49 1.76 2.20 17.18
C ALA A 49 1.47 3.49 16.41
N GLU A 50 0.58 4.33 16.95
CA GLU A 50 0.36 5.67 16.42
C GLU A 50 1.67 6.48 16.48
N SER A 51 1.92 7.26 15.43
CA SER A 51 3.02 8.21 15.36
C SER A 51 2.98 9.18 16.55
N THR A 52 4.06 9.22 17.33
CA THR A 52 4.21 10.13 18.47
C THR A 52 4.14 11.58 18.02
N GLU A 53 4.87 11.91 16.96
CA GLU A 53 4.95 13.24 16.38
C GLU A 53 4.10 13.35 15.12
N LEU A 54 3.64 14.58 14.83
CA LEU A 54 2.98 14.91 13.58
C LEU A 54 4.06 15.20 12.52
N CYS A 55 4.24 14.31 11.56
CA CYS A 55 5.23 14.47 10.51
C CYS A 55 4.85 15.60 9.56
N LEU A 56 5.78 16.53 9.32
CA LEU A 56 5.62 17.66 8.39
C LEU A 56 6.50 17.47 7.16
N SER A 57 5.91 17.58 5.97
CA SER A 57 6.63 17.69 4.70
C SER A 57 6.28 18.99 3.98
N LYS A 58 7.24 19.55 3.24
CA LYS A 58 7.07 20.77 2.45
C LYS A 58 7.38 20.48 0.99
N SER A 59 6.59 21.04 0.09
CA SER A 59 6.89 20.98 -1.34
C SER A 59 8.22 21.70 -1.68
N PRO A 60 8.89 21.35 -2.78
CA PRO A 60 10.14 22.01 -3.20
C PRO A 60 10.00 23.53 -3.38
N ASN A 61 8.84 24.00 -3.86
CA ASN A 61 8.53 25.43 -3.98
C ASN A 61 8.17 26.11 -2.63
N LYS A 62 8.15 25.36 -1.52
CA LYS A 62 7.85 25.80 -0.15
C LYS A 62 6.45 26.36 0.10
N HIS A 63 5.53 26.24 -0.85
CA HIS A 63 4.17 26.77 -0.72
C HIS A 63 3.21 25.79 -0.04
N ASN A 64 3.41 24.48 -0.23
CA ASN A 64 2.55 23.45 0.34
C ASN A 64 3.21 22.82 1.57
N ARG A 65 2.39 22.56 2.60
CA ARG A 65 2.79 21.87 3.82
C ARG A 65 1.80 20.74 4.08
N LEU A 66 2.30 19.53 4.17
CA LEU A 66 1.49 18.34 4.49
C LEU A 66 1.86 17.87 5.89
N TYR A 67 0.84 17.60 6.68
CA TYR A 67 0.98 17.05 8.03
C TYR A 67 0.29 15.69 8.05
N MET A 68 1.00 14.64 8.47
CA MET A 68 0.48 13.27 8.49
C MET A 68 0.92 12.53 9.75
N LYS A 69 0.08 11.60 10.20
CA LYS A 69 0.40 10.57 11.18
C LYS A 69 0.00 9.21 10.62
N ALA A 70 0.78 8.19 10.94
CA ALA A 70 0.42 6.81 10.69
C ALA A 70 -0.04 6.16 12.01
N MET A 71 -1.01 5.25 11.90
CA MET A 71 -1.49 4.41 13.01
C MET A 71 -1.74 2.99 12.50
N PRO A 72 -1.59 1.97 13.37
CA PRO A 72 -1.92 0.60 12.99
C PRO A 72 -3.39 0.49 12.65
N MET A 73 -3.67 -0.32 11.64
CA MET A 73 -5.03 -0.68 11.28
C MET A 73 -5.63 -1.58 12.38
N PRO A 74 -6.95 -1.51 12.65
CA PRO A 74 -7.61 -2.47 13.53
C PRO A 74 -7.39 -3.92 13.09
N ASP A 75 -7.26 -4.82 14.06
CA ASP A 75 -7.05 -6.24 13.81
C ASP A 75 -8.16 -6.82 12.93
N GLY A 76 -7.76 -7.57 11.91
CA GLY A 76 -8.68 -8.22 10.96
C GLY A 76 -9.19 -7.33 9.82
N LEU A 77 -9.07 -6.00 9.89
CA LEU A 77 -9.50 -5.14 8.78
C LEU A 77 -8.61 -5.32 7.54
N ALA A 78 -7.31 -5.55 7.73
CA ALA A 78 -6.39 -5.82 6.63
C ALA A 78 -6.80 -7.07 5.83
N ALA A 79 -7.13 -8.16 6.54
CA ALA A 79 -7.60 -9.40 5.92
C ALA A 79 -8.94 -9.20 5.18
N ASP A 80 -9.87 -8.46 5.77
CA ASP A 80 -11.17 -8.17 5.13
C ASP A 80 -11.04 -7.28 3.88
N ILE A 81 -10.02 -6.42 3.81
CA ILE A 81 -9.68 -5.65 2.60
C ILE A 81 -9.11 -6.60 1.53
N GLU A 82 -8.17 -7.48 1.91
CA GLU A 82 -7.56 -8.45 0.99
C GLU A 82 -8.57 -9.49 0.46
N ASP A 83 -9.52 -9.91 1.30
CA ASP A 83 -10.66 -10.77 0.94
C ASP A 83 -11.69 -10.05 0.05
N GLY A 84 -11.57 -8.73 -0.12
CA GLY A 84 -12.47 -7.91 -0.93
C GLY A 84 -13.83 -7.64 -0.27
N LYS A 85 -13.97 -7.80 1.05
CA LYS A 85 -15.18 -7.40 1.79
C LYS A 85 -15.28 -5.88 1.93
N VAL A 86 -14.13 -5.20 1.94
CA VAL A 86 -14.03 -3.73 1.93
C VAL A 86 -13.24 -3.31 0.70
N THR A 87 -13.91 -2.66 -0.25
CA THR A 87 -13.29 -2.21 -1.49
C THR A 87 -13.39 -0.69 -1.67
N PRO A 88 -12.48 -0.08 -2.45
CA PRO A 88 -12.61 1.32 -2.83
C PRO A 88 -13.89 1.61 -3.64
N ARG A 89 -14.43 0.58 -4.32
CA ARG A 89 -15.58 0.70 -5.24
C ARG A 89 -16.93 0.67 -4.52
N ASP A 90 -16.96 0.23 -3.27
CA ASP A 90 -18.17 0.18 -2.47
C ASP A 90 -18.76 1.59 -2.27
N ASP A 91 -20.08 1.64 -2.11
CA ASP A 91 -20.75 2.88 -1.74
C ASP A 91 -20.16 3.42 -0.43
N PRO A 92 -19.73 4.70 -0.36
CA PRO A 92 -19.09 5.25 0.83
C PRO A 92 -19.93 5.15 2.11
N LYS A 93 -21.27 5.18 2.01
CA LYS A 93 -22.13 5.03 3.20
C LYS A 93 -22.17 3.59 3.67
N ALA A 94 -22.27 2.63 2.75
CA ALA A 94 -22.24 1.21 3.07
C ALA A 94 -20.89 0.83 3.71
N ARG A 95 -19.79 1.28 3.12
CA ARG A 95 -18.43 1.08 3.67
C ARG A 95 -18.29 1.69 5.05
N LYS A 96 -18.77 2.93 5.25
CA LYS A 96 -18.78 3.58 6.55
C LYS A 96 -19.50 2.72 7.60
N THR A 97 -20.72 2.27 7.30
CA THR A 97 -21.51 1.45 8.24
C THR A 97 -20.74 0.19 8.64
N PHE A 98 -20.18 -0.52 7.67
CA PHE A 98 -19.37 -1.72 7.91
C PHE A 98 -18.15 -1.43 8.81
N LEU A 99 -17.41 -0.36 8.53
CA LEU A 99 -16.23 0.04 9.31
C LEU A 99 -16.59 0.47 10.74
N CYS A 100 -17.69 1.21 10.93
CA CYS A 100 -18.18 1.61 12.23
C CYS A 100 -18.65 0.41 13.08
N GLU A 101 -19.40 -0.51 12.48
CA GLU A 101 -20.01 -1.63 13.20
C GLU A 101 -19.00 -2.72 13.56
N ASN A 102 -18.11 -3.08 12.63
CA ASN A 102 -17.19 -4.21 12.81
C ASN A 102 -15.84 -3.82 13.44
N TYR A 103 -15.38 -2.58 13.21
CA TYR A 103 -14.03 -2.15 13.60
C TYR A 103 -14.02 -0.90 14.48
N HIS A 104 -15.19 -0.42 14.89
CA HIS A 104 -15.33 0.81 15.69
C HIS A 104 -14.61 2.03 15.07
N PHE A 105 -14.53 2.06 13.73
CA PHE A 105 -13.93 3.16 13.00
C PHE A 105 -14.76 4.43 13.18
N ASP A 106 -14.10 5.59 13.25
CA ASP A 106 -14.83 6.85 13.37
C ASP A 106 -15.69 7.12 12.12
N ALA A 107 -16.94 7.51 12.35
CA ALA A 107 -17.93 7.72 11.31
C ALA A 107 -17.58 8.85 10.34
N THR A 108 -16.83 9.86 10.80
CA THR A 108 -16.39 10.98 9.98
C THR A 108 -15.16 10.60 9.15
N ASP A 109 -14.24 9.85 9.75
CA ASP A 109 -13.02 9.38 9.10
C ASP A 109 -13.33 8.32 8.02
N ALA A 110 -14.22 7.37 8.30
CA ALA A 110 -14.63 6.35 7.34
C ALA A 110 -15.27 6.94 6.07
N MET A 111 -15.92 8.10 6.17
CA MET A 111 -16.50 8.80 5.02
C MET A 111 -15.45 9.56 4.20
N LYS A 112 -14.32 9.91 4.83
CA LYS A 112 -13.23 10.70 4.24
C LYS A 112 -12.02 9.87 3.82
N ILE A 113 -12.23 8.56 3.60
CA ILE A 113 -11.23 7.71 2.97
C ILE A 113 -10.99 8.17 1.52
N TRP A 114 -9.76 8.53 1.22
CA TRP A 114 -9.35 8.96 -0.13
C TRP A 114 -8.99 7.79 -1.02
N THR A 115 -8.23 6.82 -0.51
CA THR A 115 -7.78 5.66 -1.30
C THR A 115 -7.34 4.51 -0.40
N PHE A 116 -7.26 3.33 -0.99
CA PHE A 116 -6.65 2.12 -0.45
C PHE A 116 -5.33 1.89 -1.18
N GLY A 117 -4.29 1.33 -0.57
CA GLY A 117 -2.99 1.16 -1.23
C GLY A 117 -2.21 -0.06 -0.74
N PRO A 118 -1.28 -0.61 -1.55
CA PRO A 118 -0.96 -0.22 -2.93
C PRO A 118 -2.01 -0.68 -3.97
N GLU A 119 -1.91 -0.16 -5.19
CA GLU A 119 -2.73 -0.49 -6.37
C GLU A 119 -4.25 -0.37 -6.19
N SER A 120 -4.69 0.53 -5.31
CA SER A 120 -6.11 0.72 -4.96
C SER A 120 -6.79 -0.45 -4.23
N THR A 121 -6.10 -1.56 -3.97
CA THR A 121 -6.69 -2.74 -3.31
C THR A 121 -5.92 -3.22 -2.09
N GLY A 122 -4.72 -2.70 -1.85
CA GLY A 122 -3.92 -3.10 -0.71
C GLY A 122 -4.48 -2.62 0.63
N ALA A 123 -4.06 -3.30 1.70
CA ALA A 123 -4.49 -3.10 3.07
C ALA A 123 -3.87 -1.87 3.76
N ASN A 124 -3.77 -0.73 3.05
CA ASN A 124 -3.41 0.57 3.63
C ASN A 124 -4.48 1.60 3.27
N ILE A 125 -4.80 2.52 4.18
CA ILE A 125 -5.88 3.50 3.97
C ILE A 125 -5.34 4.92 4.16
N LEU A 126 -5.63 5.80 3.21
CA LEU A 126 -5.41 7.24 3.37
C LEU A 126 -6.72 7.95 3.75
N VAL A 127 -6.72 8.64 4.88
CA VAL A 127 -7.90 9.35 5.40
C VAL A 127 -7.62 10.85 5.53
N ASP A 128 -8.56 11.68 5.08
CA ASP A 128 -8.53 13.12 5.30
C ASP A 128 -9.18 13.52 6.63
N VAL A 129 -8.36 13.98 7.57
CA VAL A 129 -8.79 14.51 8.88
C VAL A 129 -8.72 16.04 8.97
N THR A 130 -8.50 16.72 7.85
CA THR A 130 -8.31 18.18 7.83
C THR A 130 -9.63 18.94 8.08
N LYS A 131 -9.50 20.18 8.57
CA LYS A 131 -10.62 21.07 8.88
C LYS A 131 -10.31 22.48 8.38
N GLY A 132 -11.22 23.05 7.58
CA GLY A 132 -11.13 24.44 7.12
C GLY A 132 -10.06 24.71 6.05
N VAL A 133 -9.59 23.69 5.33
CA VAL A 133 -8.59 23.83 4.26
C VAL A 133 -9.28 24.09 2.93
N GLN A 134 -9.02 25.25 2.34
CA GLN A 134 -9.51 25.59 1.00
C GLN A 134 -8.67 24.85 -0.07
N TYR A 135 -9.29 24.55 -1.21
CA TYR A 135 -8.64 23.90 -2.37
C TYR A 135 -8.10 22.48 -2.11
N LEU A 136 -8.47 21.83 -1.00
CA LEU A 136 -7.98 20.49 -0.65
C LEU A 136 -8.31 19.44 -1.73
N ASN A 137 -9.47 19.55 -2.37
CA ASN A 137 -9.86 18.64 -3.43
C ASN A 137 -8.95 18.74 -4.68
N GLU A 138 -8.27 19.87 -4.89
CA GLU A 138 -7.35 20.05 -6.03
C GLU A 138 -6.06 19.25 -5.86
N ILE A 139 -5.65 18.98 -4.60
CA ILE A 139 -4.44 18.19 -4.31
C ILE A 139 -4.73 16.72 -4.08
N LYS A 140 -6.01 16.32 -4.04
CA LYS A 140 -6.43 14.95 -3.70
C LYS A 140 -5.74 13.91 -4.60
N ASP A 141 -5.77 14.12 -5.91
CA ASP A 141 -5.20 13.17 -6.87
C ASP A 141 -3.68 13.06 -6.72
N SER A 142 -3.01 14.18 -6.40
CA SER A 142 -1.56 14.19 -6.14
C SER A 142 -1.21 13.43 -4.86
N CYS A 143 -2.01 13.59 -3.80
CA CYS A 143 -1.82 12.85 -2.55
C CYS A 143 -2.13 11.36 -2.70
N VAL A 144 -3.17 11.00 -3.45
CA VAL A 144 -3.50 9.60 -3.77
C VAL A 144 -2.35 8.96 -4.53
N ALA A 145 -1.84 9.60 -5.59
CA ALA A 145 -0.72 9.08 -6.36
C ALA A 145 0.54 8.90 -5.50
N GLY A 146 0.89 9.89 -4.68
CA GLY A 146 2.02 9.79 -3.76
C GLY A 146 1.87 8.66 -2.74
N PHE A 147 0.66 8.44 -2.22
CA PHE A 147 0.37 7.36 -1.28
C PHE A 147 0.46 5.96 -1.93
N GLN A 148 -0.03 5.80 -3.16
CA GLN A 148 0.11 4.54 -3.90
C GLN A 148 1.57 4.18 -4.11
N TRP A 149 2.40 5.18 -4.44
CA TRP A 149 3.82 4.98 -4.63
C TRP A 149 4.52 4.61 -3.31
N ALA A 150 4.27 5.39 -2.25
CA ALA A 150 4.88 5.16 -0.94
C ALA A 150 4.53 3.78 -0.35
N THR A 151 3.29 3.33 -0.50
CA THR A 151 2.85 2.01 0.00
C THR A 151 3.28 0.83 -0.89
N LYS A 152 3.76 1.09 -2.12
CA LYS A 152 4.25 0.05 -3.03
C LYS A 152 5.72 -0.27 -2.79
N GLU A 153 6.53 0.75 -2.53
CA GLU A 153 7.98 0.59 -2.36
C GLU A 153 8.38 0.37 -0.90
N GLY A 154 7.61 0.88 0.06
CA GLY A 154 8.02 0.81 1.48
C GLY A 154 9.30 1.62 1.74
N VAL A 155 9.93 1.40 2.89
CA VAL A 155 11.24 1.96 3.27
C VAL A 155 12.34 0.91 3.20
#